data_AF-A0A957R783-F1
#
_entry.id   AF-A0A957R783-F1
#
_cell.length_a   1.000
_cell.length_b   1.000
_cell.length_c   1.000
_cell.angle_alpha   90.00
_cell.angle_beta   90.00
_cell.angle_gamma   90.00
#
_symmetry.space_group_name_H-M   'P 1'
#
loop_
_entity.id
_entity.type
_entity.pdbx_description
1 polymer ?
#
loop_
_entity_poly.entity_id
_entity_poly.type
_entity_poly.pdbx_seq_one_letter_code
_entity_poly.pdbx_strand_id
1 'polypeptide(L)'
;MESLHIQPQLTDYVLGLLSYDEKKALEQHAALCDVCRQALERERLIAQTVRETLTAVPLPSPARLQQLMPQPPQKTKSWWAKQWPTIHPLVPALKPMAVL
;
A
#
# COMPACT_ATOMS: atom_id res chain seq x y z
N MET A 1 -27.88 -15.70 16.38
CA MET A 1 -26.92 -14.58 16.52
C MET A 1 -25.95 -14.73 15.36
N GLU A 2 -26.17 -13.99 14.27
CA GLU A 2 -25.25 -13.98 13.13
C GLU A 2 -23.97 -13.26 13.56
N SER A 3 -22.91 -14.04 13.76
CA SER A 3 -21.56 -13.58 14.04
C SER A 3 -20.99 -12.95 12.77
N LEU A 4 -21.41 -11.74 12.44
CA LEU A 4 -20.78 -10.95 11.37
C LEU A 4 -19.35 -10.63 11.83
N HIS A 5 -18.40 -11.46 11.38
CA HIS A 5 -16.99 -11.24 11.64
C HIS A 5 -16.57 -9.89 11.10
N ILE A 6 -16.03 -9.04 11.98
CA ILE A 6 -15.74 -7.64 11.71
C ILE A 6 -14.38 -7.46 10.97
N GLN A 7 -14.00 -8.43 10.15
CA GLN A 7 -12.71 -8.46 9.45
C GLN A 7 -12.34 -7.17 8.71
N PRO A 8 -13.23 -6.52 7.93
CA PRO A 8 -12.84 -5.29 7.23
C PRO A 8 -12.51 -4.13 8.18
N GLN A 9 -13.13 -4.06 9.37
CA GLN A 9 -12.88 -2.97 10.32
C GLN A 9 -11.57 -3.16 11.11
N LEU A 10 -10.94 -4.33 11.06
CA LEU A 10 -9.68 -4.58 11.77
C LEU A 10 -8.52 -3.80 11.15
N THR A 11 -8.46 -3.74 9.83
CA THR A 11 -7.43 -2.97 9.12
C THR A 11 -7.63 -1.47 9.38
N ASP A 12 -8.86 -0.98 9.29
CA ASP A 12 -9.20 0.42 9.60
C ASP A 12 -8.86 0.77 11.06
N TYR A 13 -9.09 -0.15 12.00
CA TYR A 13 -8.69 0.03 13.40
C TYR A 13 -7.18 0.19 13.54
N VAL A 14 -6.39 -0.70 12.93
CA VAL A 14 -4.92 -0.67 13.06
C VAL A 14 -4.30 0.54 12.35
N LEU A 15 -4.96 1.05 11.31
CA LEU A 15 -4.60 2.28 10.62
C LEU A 15 -5.14 3.55 11.30
N GLY A 16 -5.98 3.42 12.34
CA GLY A 16 -6.55 4.55 13.07
C GLY A 16 -7.63 5.32 12.30
N LEU A 17 -8.33 4.66 11.38
CA LEU A 17 -9.36 5.24 10.51
C LEU A 17 -10.78 5.15 11.11
N LEU A 18 -10.95 4.34 12.15
CA LEU A 18 -12.24 4.23 12.85
C LEU A 18 -12.52 5.45 13.74
N SER A 19 -13.79 5.83 13.82
CA SER A 19 -14.27 6.76 14.84
C SER A 19 -14.13 6.18 16.26
N TYR A 20 -14.26 7.04 17.27
CA TYR A 20 -14.16 6.62 18.67
C TYR A 20 -15.17 5.52 19.03
N ASP A 21 -16.42 5.64 18.56
CA ASP A 21 -17.49 4.70 18.87
C ASP A 21 -17.27 3.35 18.19
N GLU A 22 -16.85 3.34 16.93
CA GLU A 22 -16.50 2.12 16.19
C GLU A 22 -15.30 1.40 16.82
N LYS A 23 -14.28 2.18 17.20
CA LYS A 23 -13.11 1.66 17.92
C LYS A 23 -13.52 0.95 19.21
N LYS A 24 -14.37 1.60 20.01
CA LYS A 24 -14.85 1.06 21.29
C LYS A 24 -15.70 -0.19 21.09
N ALA A 25 -16.60 -0.19 20.12
CA ALA A 25 -17.43 -1.35 19.80
C ALA A 25 -16.57 -2.56 19.38
N LEU A 26 -15.55 -2.33 18.55
CA LEU A 26 -14.61 -3.36 18.13
C LEU A 26 -13.80 -3.92 19.31
N GLU A 27 -13.29 -3.06 20.20
CA GLU A 27 -12.54 -3.50 21.39
C GLU A 27 -13.42 -4.31 22.35
N GLN A 28 -14.67 -3.90 22.55
CA GLN A 28 -15.64 -4.66 23.34
C GLN A 28 -15.94 -6.03 22.72
N HIS A 29 -16.09 -6.10 21.40
CA HIS A 29 -16.30 -7.37 20.70
C HIS A 29 -15.06 -8.28 20.78
N ALA A 30 -13.86 -7.74 20.53
CA ALA A 30 -12.61 -8.48 20.57
C ALA A 30 -12.28 -9.01 21.99
N ALA A 31 -12.77 -8.33 23.03
CA ALA A 31 -12.66 -8.83 24.41
C ALA A 31 -13.47 -10.12 24.66
N LEU A 32 -14.51 -10.38 23.88
CA LEU A 32 -15.41 -11.53 24.03
C LEU A 32 -15.28 -12.56 22.91
N CYS A 33 -14.56 -12.26 21.83
CA CYS A 33 -14.44 -13.09 20.64
C CYS A 33 -12.97 -13.42 20.33
N ASP A 34 -12.58 -14.66 20.60
CA ASP A 34 -11.21 -15.14 20.37
C ASP A 34 -10.76 -15.00 18.91
N VAL A 35 -11.68 -15.23 17.96
CA VAL A 35 -11.39 -15.12 16.52
C VAL A 35 -11.03 -13.68 16.15
N CYS A 36 -11.81 -12.71 16.63
CA CYS A 36 -11.55 -11.29 16.36
C CYS A 36 -10.31 -10.78 17.10
N ARG A 37 -10.04 -11.30 18.30
CA ARG A 37 -8.78 -11.01 19.03
C ARG A 37 -7.56 -11.49 18.26
N GLN A 38 -7.54 -12.74 17.82
CA GLN A 38 -6.42 -13.30 17.05
C GLN A 38 -6.23 -12.57 15.71
N ALA A 39 -7.32 -12.23 15.03
CA ALA A 39 -7.27 -11.45 13.80
C ALA A 39 -6.70 -10.05 14.04
N LEU A 40 -7.11 -9.38 15.14
CA LEU A 40 -6.59 -8.07 15.51
C LEU A 40 -5.08 -8.11 15.85
N GLU A 41 -4.62 -9.14 16.57
CA GLU A 41 -3.20 -9.35 16.84
C GLU A 41 -2.38 -9.53 15.57
N ARG A 42 -2.91 -10.29 14.59
CA ARG A 42 -2.27 -10.46 13.28
C ARG A 42 -2.14 -9.14 12.53
N GLU A 43 -3.21 -8.36 12.45
CA GLU A 43 -3.18 -7.04 11.79
C GLU A 43 -2.18 -6.08 12.45
N ARG A 44 -2.12 -6.08 13.79
CA ARG A 44 -1.13 -5.29 14.54
C ARG A 44 0.31 -5.69 14.21
N LEU A 45 0.58 -6.99 14.13
CA LEU A 45 1.90 -7.52 13.77
C LEU A 45 2.30 -7.10 12.35
N ILE A 46 1.38 -7.20 11.39
CA ILE A 46 1.62 -6.77 10.00
C ILE A 46 1.96 -5.28 9.97
N ALA A 47 1.13 -4.44 10.59
CA ALA A 47 1.35 -3.00 10.60
C ALA A 47 2.67 -2.61 11.30
N GLN A 48 3.05 -3.31 12.38
CA GLN A 48 4.34 -3.12 13.02
C GLN A 48 5.49 -3.50 12.08
N THR A 49 5.42 -4.66 11.44
CA THR A 49 6.44 -5.15 10.51
C THR A 49 6.65 -4.18 9.34
N VAL A 50 5.56 -3.64 8.79
CA VAL A 50 5.62 -2.64 7.71
C VAL A 50 6.32 -1.37 8.19
N ARG A 51 5.94 -0.84 9.37
CA ARG A 51 6.58 0.36 9.94
C ARG A 51 8.06 0.14 10.20
N GLU A 52 8.42 -0.99 10.79
CA GLU A 52 9.81 -1.36 11.07
C GLU A 52 10.62 -1.47 9.78
N THR A 53 10.07 -2.11 8.75
CA THR A 53 10.71 -2.23 7.43
C THR A 53 10.98 -0.85 6.81
N LEU A 54 10.00 0.05 6.85
CA LEU A 54 10.17 1.41 6.34
C LEU A 54 11.24 2.20 7.10
N THR A 55 11.40 1.96 8.41
CA THR A 55 12.46 2.59 9.21
C THR A 55 13.82 1.94 9.02
N ALA A 56 13.87 0.63 8.74
CA ALA A 56 15.10 -0.14 8.65
C ALA A 56 15.73 -0.12 7.25
N VAL A 57 14.94 0.11 6.19
CA VAL A 57 15.46 0.18 4.82
C VAL A 57 16.14 1.55 4.63
N PRO A 58 17.47 1.60 4.44
CA PRO A 58 18.11 2.85 4.06
C PRO A 58 17.59 3.24 2.68
N LEU A 59 16.88 4.37 2.59
CA LEU A 59 16.51 4.93 1.30
C LEU A 59 17.81 5.17 0.51
N PRO A 60 18.03 4.49 -0.64
CA PRO A 60 19.23 4.71 -1.43
C PRO A 60 19.29 6.19 -1.83
N SER A 61 20.48 6.79 -1.77
CA SER A 61 20.67 8.17 -2.21
C SER A 61 20.20 8.33 -3.66
N PRO A 62 19.76 9.52 -4.10
CA PRO A 62 19.37 9.74 -5.49
C PRO A 62 20.43 9.30 -6.50
N ALA A 63 21.71 9.49 -6.17
CA ALA A 63 22.83 9.01 -6.98
C ALA A 63 22.91 7.47 -7.03
N ARG A 64 22.70 6.79 -5.90
CA ARG A 64 22.68 5.32 -5.85
C ARG A 64 21.48 4.76 -6.61
N LEU A 65 20.32 5.40 -6.54
CA LEU A 65 19.15 5.04 -7.33
C LEU A 65 19.45 5.09 -8.82
N GLN A 66 20.03 6.19 -9.32
CA GLN A 66 20.40 6.33 -10.74
C GLN A 66 21.35 5.23 -11.22
N GLN A 67 22.29 4.80 -10.38
CA GLN A 67 23.20 3.69 -10.70
C GLN A 67 22.50 2.32 -10.78
N LEU A 68 21.40 2.14 -10.04
CA LEU A 68 20.63 0.90 -10.02
C LEU A 68 19.54 0.88 -11.11
N MET A 69 19.26 2.00 -11.77
CA MET A 69 18.26 2.04 -12.84
C MET A 69 18.75 1.23 -14.04
N PRO A 70 17.96 0.28 -14.56
CA PRO A 70 18.29 -0.41 -15.80
C PRO A 70 18.32 0.60 -16.95
N GLN A 71 19.16 0.34 -17.97
CA GLN A 71 19.13 1.18 -19.16
C GLN A 71 17.74 1.11 -19.81
N PRO A 72 17.12 2.26 -20.11
CA PRO A 72 15.84 2.25 -20.81
C PRO A 72 16.03 1.56 -22.17
N PRO A 73 15.04 0.77 -22.62
CA PRO A 73 15.14 0.07 -23.90
C PRO A 73 15.38 1.09 -25.00
N GLN A 74 16.47 0.92 -25.76
CA GLN A 74 16.74 1.79 -26.89
C GLN A 74 15.69 1.54 -27.95
N LYS A 75 15.01 2.61 -28.40
CA LYS A 75 14.04 2.56 -29.49
C LYS A 75 14.80 2.16 -30.76
N THR A 76 14.86 0.87 -31.05
CA THR A 76 15.26 0.39 -32.37
C THR A 76 14.22 0.93 -33.34
N LYS A 77 14.67 1.50 -34.47
CA LYS A 77 13.77 1.94 -35.55
C LYS A 77 13.14 0.69 -36.16
N SER A 78 12.12 0.16 -35.48
CA SER A 78 11.40 -1.02 -35.92
C SER A 78 10.52 -0.59 -37.09
N TRP A 79 10.81 -1.14 -38.27
CA TRP A 79 10.06 -0.90 -39.50
C TRP A 79 8.56 -1.29 -39.39
N TRP A 80 8.22 -2.14 -38.41
CA TRP A 80 6.86 -2.60 -38.07
C TRP A 80 6.03 -1.60 -37.24
N ALA A 81 6.59 -0.45 -36.83
CA ALA A 81 5.88 0.54 -36.00
C ALA A 81 4.67 1.20 -36.70
N LYS A 82 4.41 0.89 -37.98
CA LYS A 82 3.19 1.34 -38.70
C LYS A 82 1.96 0.45 -38.46
N GLN A 83 2.08 -0.69 -37.78
CA GLN A 83 0.99 -1.68 -37.67
C GLN A 83 0.40 -1.87 -36.26
N TRP A 84 0.85 -1.13 -35.25
CA TRP A 84 0.20 -1.19 -33.93
C TRP A 84 -0.97 -0.22 -33.88
N PRO A 85 -2.18 -0.65 -33.50
CA PRO A 85 -3.23 0.29 -33.15
C PRO A 85 -2.79 1.05 -31.90
N THR A 86 -2.98 2.35 -31.93
CA THR A 86 -2.73 3.29 -30.84
C THR A 86 -3.29 2.76 -29.52
N ILE A 87 -2.45 2.17 -28.67
CA ILE A 87 -2.82 1.92 -27.27
C ILE A 87 -2.85 3.31 -26.61
N HIS A 88 -4.05 3.74 -26.23
CA HIS A 88 -4.30 5.01 -25.56
C HIS A 88 -3.42 5.17 -24.31
N PRO A 89 -2.83 6.36 -24.07
CA PRO A 89 -2.12 6.64 -22.83
C PRO A 89 -3.13 6.85 -21.70
N LEU A 90 -3.34 5.85 -20.86
CA LEU A 90 -4.05 6.01 -19.57
C LEU A 90 -3.09 6.32 -18.40
N VAL A 91 -1.85 6.73 -18.68
CA VAL A 91 -0.94 7.24 -17.66
C VAL A 91 -0.87 8.76 -17.79
N PRO A 92 -1.61 9.53 -16.98
CA PRO A 92 -1.36 10.96 -16.87
C PRO A 92 0.06 11.14 -16.30
N ALA A 93 0.90 11.80 -17.08
CA ALA A 93 2.22 12.24 -16.66
C ALA A 93 2.08 13.05 -15.37
N LEU A 94 2.60 12.53 -14.26
CA LEU A 94 2.85 13.30 -13.05
C LEU A 94 3.86 14.39 -13.41
N LYS A 95 3.37 15.61 -13.60
CA LYS A 95 4.23 16.80 -13.68
C LYS A 95 4.91 16.97 -12.32
N PRO A 96 6.24 17.17 -12.26
CA PRO A 96 6.85 17.66 -11.03
C PRO A 96 6.30 19.06 -10.76
N MET A 97 5.57 19.23 -9.66
CA MET A 97 5.25 20.57 -9.17
C MET A 97 6.54 21.20 -8.67
N ALA A 98 6.98 22.24 -9.37
CA ALA A 98 7.99 23.15 -8.82
C ALA A 98 7.40 23.80 -7.56
N VAL A 99 8.00 23.48 -6.42
CA VAL A 99 7.81 24.21 -5.17
C VAL A 99 8.54 25.55 -5.33
N LEU A 100 7.79 26.65 -5.18
CA LEU A 100 8.32 28.00 -4.99
C LEU A 100 8.52 28.25 -3.49
#